data_AF-A0A6I5YLI7-F1
#
_entry.id   AF-A0A6I5YLI7-F1
#
_cell.length_a   1.000
_cell.length_b   1.000
_cell.length_c   1.000
_cell.angle_alpha   90.00
_cell.angle_beta   90.00
_cell.angle_gamma   90.00
#
_symmetry.space_group_name_H-M   'P 1'
#
loop_
_entity.id
_entity.type
_entity.pdbx_description
1 polymer ?
#
loop_
_entity_poly.entity_id
_entity_poly.type
_entity_poly.pdbx_seq_one_letter_code
_entity_poly.pdbx_strand_id
1 'polypeptide(L)'
;MRFVENGPSLPAHLLQEQSQGNVIFFCGAGVSMPAGLDSFWALTNRIIDTLDATKARKALADKESFDRVFNVLVREFGREEIDSQIYAALGAGKPRTLKHHRDILALSRGASGNPQIVTTNFDRLFEQVGRDVRPIVPPGLPDVELNQPIRGVVYLHGRLVDPRQPEEIPSYVIGSSDFGRAYLAEGWATRFVKALREKYTIVLLGYSADDPPMRYLLEGLNVRAGVIYQSPIYVFTDRSTDDAEEIWQDRGVTPICYTPDKTHSALWRTIAGWAKAARSPDRWTDEVLALARRSPADLKPFQRGQVVQLVSTTKGAKAFADADPAPSAEWLSVFDPNVRYLAPGQESRNNDAKEIDPQDFYGLDDDPLRPSPNERRTVPENARNPLAWQKGDGVQPERMTLQGGSALWHYPLPDRLHHLARWFGTQSHEPAALWWASAYYRPNPHLLWFVSNRVRSRYGKEMPPTAQTLWSLYLEALDMLPEEERSDRWFAFEGMLKRSGWTPAVARFFERCVTPFVEISRPFMSPPRPPLEDWDQLRLRDVVDLKVASLDRHNHDVKCPPEALAAGRPDHPGIARAHLCAARRNRRPFLASAHVVAGGG
;
A
#
# COMPACT_ATOMS: atom_id res chain seq x y z
N MET A 1 -5.84 -0.40 -2.84
CA MET A 1 -6.91 -0.60 -1.82
C MET A 1 -8.27 -0.43 -2.47
N ARG A 2 -9.14 -1.42 -2.32
CA ARG A 2 -10.55 -1.32 -2.72
C ARG A 2 -11.48 -0.92 -1.55
N PHE A 3 -12.46 -0.05 -1.81
CA PHE A 3 -13.52 0.27 -0.84
C PHE A 3 -14.67 -0.74 -0.86
N VAL A 4 -14.86 -1.43 -1.98
CA VAL A 4 -15.85 -2.49 -2.18
C VAL A 4 -15.22 -3.65 -2.95
N GLU A 5 -15.70 -4.87 -2.73
CA GLU A 5 -15.12 -6.13 -3.24
C GLU A 5 -14.71 -6.10 -4.72
N ASN A 6 -15.63 -5.69 -5.60
CA ASN A 6 -15.40 -5.64 -7.05
C ASN A 6 -15.15 -4.21 -7.57
N GLY A 7 -14.71 -3.31 -6.68
CA GLY A 7 -14.44 -1.91 -7.02
C GLY A 7 -13.06 -1.72 -7.66
N PRO A 8 -12.80 -0.55 -8.27
CA PRO A 8 -11.46 -0.15 -8.64
C PRO A 8 -10.51 -0.17 -7.42
N SER A 9 -9.29 -0.68 -7.60
CA SER A 9 -8.25 -0.62 -6.57
C SER A 9 -7.56 0.73 -6.63
N LEU A 10 -7.72 1.54 -5.59
CA LEU A 10 -7.11 2.86 -5.52
C LEU A 10 -5.65 2.74 -5.05
N PRO A 11 -4.68 3.34 -5.76
CA PRO A 11 -3.28 3.38 -5.33
C PRO A 11 -3.11 4.09 -3.98
N ALA A 12 -2.22 3.58 -3.13
CA ALA A 12 -1.93 4.19 -1.82
C ALA A 12 -1.46 5.65 -1.95
N HIS A 13 -0.69 5.95 -2.99
CA HIS A 13 -0.27 7.31 -3.34
C HIS A 13 -1.45 8.26 -3.54
N LEU A 14 -2.46 7.85 -4.32
CA LEU A 14 -3.65 8.67 -4.56
C LEU A 14 -4.43 8.97 -3.27
N LEU A 15 -4.56 7.97 -2.40
CA LEU A 15 -5.23 8.14 -1.09
C LEU A 15 -4.47 9.12 -0.19
N GLN A 16 -3.14 9.05 -0.20
CA GLN A 16 -2.29 9.96 0.55
C GLN A 16 -2.42 11.40 0.04
N GLU A 17 -2.25 11.62 -1.27
CA GLU A 17 -2.38 12.95 -1.87
C GLU A 17 -3.78 13.55 -1.66
N GLN A 18 -4.83 12.72 -1.71
CA GLN A 18 -6.18 13.17 -1.42
C GLN A 18 -6.34 13.60 0.04
N SER A 19 -5.76 12.86 0.99
CA SER A 19 -5.80 13.23 2.41
C SER A 19 -5.03 14.52 2.73
N GLN A 20 -4.05 14.87 1.90
CA GLN A 20 -3.26 16.11 2.00
C GLN A 20 -3.92 17.28 1.26
N GLY A 21 -4.99 17.04 0.48
CA GLY A 21 -5.65 18.05 -0.32
C GLY A 21 -4.90 18.43 -1.61
N ASN A 22 -4.06 17.53 -2.11
CA ASN A 22 -3.25 17.72 -3.32
C ASN A 22 -3.87 17.07 -4.58
N VAL A 23 -5.12 16.64 -4.49
CA VAL A 23 -5.84 16.00 -5.60
C VAL A 23 -6.83 16.97 -6.25
N ILE A 24 -6.75 17.05 -7.58
CA ILE A 24 -7.71 17.76 -8.42
C ILE A 24 -8.51 16.74 -9.22
N PHE A 25 -9.82 16.76 -9.05
CA PHE A 25 -10.71 15.96 -9.88
C PHE A 25 -11.03 16.74 -11.15
N PHE A 26 -10.67 16.14 -12.27
CA PHE A 26 -11.06 16.58 -13.59
C PHE A 26 -12.30 15.77 -13.99
N CYS A 27 -13.45 16.42 -14.14
CA CYS A 27 -14.74 15.78 -14.40
C CYS A 27 -15.21 16.01 -15.85
N GLY A 28 -15.50 14.91 -16.55
CA GLY A 28 -16.09 14.92 -17.88
C GLY A 28 -17.58 14.53 -17.88
N ALA A 29 -18.17 14.40 -19.06
CA ALA A 29 -19.62 14.22 -19.22
C ALA A 29 -20.16 12.96 -18.53
N GLY A 30 -19.34 11.92 -18.39
CA GLY A 30 -19.72 10.68 -17.71
C GLY A 30 -20.12 10.87 -16.23
N VAL A 31 -19.67 11.95 -15.58
CA VAL A 31 -20.07 12.28 -14.20
C VAL A 31 -21.53 12.76 -14.13
N SER A 32 -22.00 13.41 -15.19
CA SER A 32 -23.34 13.99 -15.27
C SER A 32 -24.39 13.00 -15.80
N MET A 33 -23.98 11.91 -16.45
CA MET A 33 -24.89 10.92 -17.01
C MET A 33 -25.83 10.24 -15.99
N PRO A 34 -25.37 9.81 -14.79
CA PRO A 34 -26.28 9.27 -13.77
C PRO A 34 -27.33 10.29 -13.30
N ALA A 35 -27.02 11.59 -13.38
CA ALA A 35 -27.97 12.65 -13.06
C ALA A 35 -29.06 12.82 -14.14
N GLY A 36 -28.98 12.08 -15.24
CA GLY A 36 -29.94 12.09 -16.34
C GLY A 36 -29.56 13.05 -17.47
N LEU A 37 -28.33 13.57 -17.49
CA LEU A 37 -27.83 14.36 -18.61
C LEU A 37 -27.26 13.47 -19.70
N ASP A 38 -27.34 13.95 -20.94
CA ASP A 38 -26.84 13.26 -22.11
C ASP A 38 -25.31 13.30 -22.16
N SER A 39 -24.71 12.28 -22.77
CA SER A 39 -23.32 12.39 -23.21
C SER A 39 -23.19 13.47 -24.30
N PHE A 40 -21.96 13.94 -24.54
CA PHE A 40 -21.71 14.90 -25.62
C PHE A 40 -22.27 14.42 -26.97
N TRP A 41 -22.11 13.13 -27.28
CA TRP A 41 -22.66 12.50 -28.48
C TRP A 41 -24.19 12.58 -28.55
N ALA A 42 -24.87 12.22 -27.47
CA ALA A 42 -26.33 12.22 -27.42
C ALA A 42 -26.89 13.66 -27.49
N LEU A 43 -26.20 14.61 -26.88
CA LEU A 43 -26.53 16.03 -26.97
C LEU A 43 -26.43 16.54 -28.42
N THR A 44 -25.33 16.25 -29.13
CA THR A 44 -25.17 16.66 -30.54
C THR A 44 -26.29 16.12 -31.42
N ASN A 45 -26.61 14.82 -31.28
CA ASN A 45 -27.68 14.20 -32.06
C ASN A 45 -29.05 14.84 -31.77
N ARG A 46 -29.35 15.09 -30.48
CA ARG A 46 -30.60 15.76 -30.09
C ARG A 46 -30.71 17.13 -30.73
N ILE A 47 -29.63 17.92 -30.77
CA ILE A 47 -29.63 19.24 -31.39
C ILE A 47 -29.81 19.13 -32.91
N ILE A 48 -29.10 18.21 -33.57
CA ILE A 48 -29.24 17.94 -35.02
C ILE A 48 -30.69 17.60 -35.37
N ASP A 49 -31.34 16.74 -34.58
CA ASP A 49 -32.71 16.33 -34.83
C ASP A 49 -33.73 17.42 -34.51
N THR A 50 -33.48 18.22 -33.47
CA THR A 50 -34.37 19.33 -33.08
C THR A 50 -34.36 20.44 -34.12
N LEU A 51 -33.20 20.75 -34.70
CA LEU A 51 -33.03 21.81 -35.70
C LEU A 51 -33.18 21.31 -37.15
N ASP A 52 -33.41 20.01 -37.35
CA ASP A 52 -33.36 19.32 -38.65
C ASP A 52 -32.12 19.71 -39.50
N ALA A 53 -30.95 19.69 -38.85
CA ALA A 53 -29.70 20.18 -39.40
C ALA A 53 -29.12 19.23 -40.47
N THR A 54 -29.55 19.38 -41.71
CA THR A 54 -29.19 18.48 -42.83
C THR A 54 -27.68 18.38 -43.08
N LYS A 55 -26.94 19.49 -43.00
CA LYS A 55 -25.47 19.49 -43.25
C LYS A 55 -24.72 18.84 -42.10
N ALA A 56 -25.11 19.11 -40.86
CA ALA A 56 -24.52 18.47 -39.69
C ALA A 56 -24.80 16.96 -39.64
N ARG A 57 -26.02 16.55 -40.03
CA ARG A 57 -26.39 15.13 -40.17
C ARG A 57 -25.52 14.42 -41.22
N LYS A 58 -25.23 15.09 -42.34
CA LYS A 58 -24.29 14.57 -43.35
C LYS A 58 -22.87 14.44 -42.80
N ALA A 59 -22.33 15.48 -42.16
CA ALA A 59 -21.00 15.43 -41.56
C ALA A 59 -20.86 14.29 -40.52
N LEU A 60 -21.91 14.06 -39.73
CA LEU A 60 -21.98 12.93 -38.81
C LEU A 60 -21.97 11.57 -39.54
N ALA A 61 -22.73 11.44 -40.64
CA ALA A 61 -22.74 10.24 -41.47
C ALA A 61 -21.39 9.95 -42.15
N ASP A 62 -20.67 11.02 -42.50
CA ASP A 62 -19.31 10.97 -43.06
C ASP A 62 -18.24 10.66 -41.98
N LYS A 63 -18.66 10.39 -40.74
CA LYS A 63 -17.81 10.10 -39.57
C LYS A 63 -16.82 11.22 -39.26
N GLU A 64 -17.19 12.47 -39.53
CA GLU A 64 -16.39 13.61 -39.07
C GLU A 64 -16.34 13.69 -37.55
N SER A 65 -15.30 14.32 -37.03
CA SER A 65 -15.15 14.55 -35.60
C SER A 65 -16.22 15.52 -35.08
N PHE A 66 -16.69 15.33 -33.85
CA PHE A 66 -17.84 16.07 -33.31
C PHE A 66 -17.62 17.59 -33.24
N ASP A 67 -16.39 18.02 -33.02
CA ASP A 67 -16.00 19.44 -33.04
C ASP A 67 -16.20 20.07 -34.42
N ARG A 68 -16.06 19.30 -35.51
CA ARG A 68 -16.36 19.73 -36.87
C ARG A 68 -17.86 19.75 -37.14
N VAL A 69 -18.58 18.71 -36.71
CA VAL A 69 -20.05 18.65 -36.80
C VAL A 69 -20.68 19.86 -36.11
N PHE A 70 -20.18 20.23 -34.92
CA PHE A 70 -20.63 21.44 -34.23
C PHE A 70 -20.27 22.74 -34.94
N ASN A 71 -19.08 22.82 -35.56
CA ASN A 71 -18.74 24.00 -36.37
C ASN A 71 -19.70 24.15 -37.56
N VAL A 72 -20.12 23.04 -38.19
CA VAL A 72 -21.16 23.05 -39.23
C VAL A 72 -22.50 23.54 -38.67
N LEU A 73 -22.93 23.05 -37.50
CA LEU A 73 -24.15 23.52 -36.82
C LEU A 73 -24.14 25.03 -36.57
N VAL A 74 -23.04 25.56 -36.02
CA VAL A 74 -22.90 27.00 -35.72
C VAL A 74 -22.92 27.83 -37.02
N ARG A 75 -22.34 27.33 -38.11
CA ARG A 75 -22.40 28.01 -39.42
C ARG A 75 -23.78 27.98 -40.06
N GLU A 76 -24.58 26.96 -39.78
CA GLU A 76 -25.90 26.77 -40.38
C GLU A 76 -26.99 27.54 -39.63
N PHE A 77 -26.98 27.54 -38.30
CA PHE A 77 -28.05 28.12 -37.46
C PHE A 77 -27.62 29.35 -36.65
N GLY A 78 -26.33 29.68 -36.64
CA GLY A 78 -25.79 30.75 -35.81
C GLY A 78 -25.51 30.31 -34.37
N ARG A 79 -24.67 31.07 -33.67
CA ARG A 79 -24.19 30.70 -32.33
C ARG A 79 -25.28 30.80 -31.25
N GLU A 80 -26.08 31.85 -31.27
CA GLU A 80 -27.11 32.11 -30.26
C GLU A 80 -28.17 31.00 -30.22
N GLU A 81 -28.59 30.51 -31.39
CA GLU A 81 -29.55 29.40 -31.48
C GLU A 81 -28.98 28.10 -30.89
N ILE A 82 -27.73 27.76 -31.23
CA ILE A 82 -27.07 26.57 -30.69
C ILE A 82 -26.91 26.66 -29.17
N ASP A 83 -26.51 27.82 -28.66
CA ASP A 83 -26.36 28.04 -27.21
C ASP A 83 -27.71 27.92 -26.47
N SER A 84 -28.79 28.40 -27.09
CA SER A 84 -30.17 28.24 -26.59
C SER A 84 -30.60 26.77 -26.56
N GLN A 85 -30.32 26.00 -27.62
CA GLN A 85 -30.64 24.57 -27.67
C GLN A 85 -29.84 23.76 -26.64
N ILE A 86 -28.58 24.10 -26.40
CA ILE A 86 -27.76 23.50 -25.33
C ILE A 86 -28.38 23.79 -23.97
N TYR A 87 -28.80 25.03 -23.72
CA TYR A 87 -29.51 25.40 -22.49
C TYR A 87 -30.82 24.63 -22.33
N ALA A 88 -31.63 24.51 -23.38
CA ALA A 88 -32.87 23.75 -23.33
C ALA A 88 -32.61 22.27 -23.03
N ALA A 89 -31.57 21.68 -23.61
CA ALA A 89 -31.24 20.27 -23.41
C ALA A 89 -30.64 19.95 -22.03
N LEU A 90 -29.80 20.84 -21.48
CA LEU A 90 -29.07 20.60 -20.23
C LEU A 90 -29.69 21.29 -19.00
N GLY A 91 -30.39 22.40 -19.19
CA GLY A 91 -30.91 23.26 -18.11
C GLY A 91 -32.37 23.01 -17.71
N ALA A 92 -33.17 22.33 -18.55
CA ALA A 92 -34.62 22.24 -18.34
C ALA A 92 -35.07 21.14 -17.34
N GLY A 93 -34.22 20.17 -17.00
CA GLY A 93 -34.58 19.00 -16.21
C GLY A 93 -34.14 19.05 -14.75
N LYS A 94 -34.96 18.51 -13.82
CA LYS A 94 -34.48 18.19 -12.46
C LYS A 94 -33.53 16.99 -12.54
N PRO A 95 -32.33 17.05 -11.91
CA PRO A 95 -31.39 15.93 -11.94
C PRO A 95 -31.97 14.72 -11.21
N ARG A 96 -31.79 13.53 -11.78
CA ARG A 96 -32.20 12.25 -11.19
C ARG A 96 -31.46 11.97 -9.88
N THR A 97 -30.20 12.36 -9.79
CA THR A 97 -29.38 12.25 -8.58
C THR A 97 -28.29 13.30 -8.57
N LEU A 98 -27.98 13.79 -7.36
CA LEU A 98 -26.85 14.68 -7.08
C LEU A 98 -25.82 14.02 -6.16
N LYS A 99 -25.98 12.72 -5.87
CA LYS A 99 -25.15 11.99 -4.91
C LYS A 99 -23.68 11.98 -5.33
N HIS A 100 -23.39 11.67 -6.60
CA HIS A 100 -22.03 11.55 -7.11
C HIS A 100 -21.29 12.89 -7.09
N HIS A 101 -21.95 13.97 -7.52
CA HIS A 101 -21.41 15.34 -7.44
C HIS A 101 -21.05 15.71 -5.99
N ARG A 102 -21.88 15.33 -5.02
CA ARG A 102 -21.60 15.53 -3.58
C ARG A 102 -20.41 14.73 -3.09
N ASP A 103 -20.29 13.48 -3.51
CA ASP A 103 -19.17 12.63 -3.11
C ASP A 103 -17.85 13.12 -3.73
N ILE A 104 -17.86 13.54 -5.01
CA ILE A 104 -16.70 14.17 -5.66
C ILE A 104 -16.33 15.48 -4.95
N LEU A 105 -17.28 16.38 -4.69
CA LEU A 105 -17.02 17.63 -3.94
C LEU A 105 -16.41 17.39 -2.57
N ALA A 106 -16.78 16.29 -1.89
CA ALA A 106 -16.18 15.93 -0.62
C ALA A 106 -14.73 15.44 -0.76
N LEU A 107 -14.42 14.73 -1.85
CA LEU A 107 -13.07 14.22 -2.14
C LEU A 107 -12.14 15.31 -2.66
N SER A 108 -12.66 16.28 -3.42
CA SER A 108 -11.89 17.35 -4.04
C SER A 108 -11.61 18.51 -3.10
N ARG A 109 -11.57 18.33 -1.79
CA ARG A 109 -11.26 19.42 -0.85
C ARG A 109 -9.76 19.61 -0.75
N GLY A 110 -9.28 20.82 -1.00
CA GLY A 110 -7.88 21.18 -0.77
C GLY A 110 -7.56 21.32 0.72
N ALA A 111 -6.30 21.61 1.05
CA ALA A 111 -5.85 21.78 2.44
C ALA A 111 -6.63 22.85 3.23
N SER A 112 -7.20 23.85 2.54
CA SER A 112 -8.06 24.88 3.13
C SER A 112 -9.52 24.44 3.35
N GLY A 113 -9.87 23.19 3.02
CA GLY A 113 -11.22 22.64 3.10
C GLY A 113 -12.16 23.07 1.96
N ASN A 114 -11.73 23.97 1.08
CA ASN A 114 -12.50 24.41 -0.10
C ASN A 114 -12.44 23.36 -1.22
N PRO A 115 -13.53 23.16 -1.97
CA PRO A 115 -13.51 22.30 -3.15
C PRO A 115 -12.60 22.89 -4.24
N GLN A 116 -11.89 22.02 -4.94
CA GLN A 116 -11.02 22.31 -6.08
C GLN A 116 -11.27 21.30 -7.20
N ILE A 117 -12.22 21.64 -8.08
CA ILE A 117 -12.66 20.78 -9.19
C ILE A 117 -12.38 21.49 -10.50
N VAL A 118 -12.03 20.72 -11.52
CA VAL A 118 -12.02 21.16 -12.91
C VAL A 118 -13.04 20.33 -13.68
N THR A 119 -13.86 20.98 -14.50
CA THR A 119 -14.87 20.31 -15.32
C THR A 119 -14.84 20.83 -16.74
N THR A 120 -15.06 19.93 -17.71
CA THR A 120 -15.39 20.31 -19.10
C THR A 120 -16.89 20.32 -19.35
N ASN A 121 -17.69 19.90 -18.38
CA ASN A 121 -19.15 19.95 -18.50
C ASN A 121 -19.65 21.38 -18.31
N PHE A 122 -20.67 21.75 -19.09
CA PHE A 122 -21.32 23.05 -18.97
C PHE A 122 -22.32 23.11 -17.81
N ASP A 123 -22.86 21.96 -17.38
CA ASP A 123 -23.94 21.89 -16.42
C ASP A 123 -23.61 22.50 -15.04
N ARG A 124 -24.65 22.95 -14.33
CA ARG A 124 -24.55 23.58 -13.01
C ARG A 124 -24.71 22.57 -11.87
N LEU A 125 -24.53 21.26 -12.09
CA LEU A 125 -24.86 20.24 -11.08
C LEU A 125 -23.97 20.33 -9.83
N PHE A 126 -22.69 20.69 -9.98
CA PHE A 126 -21.81 20.92 -8.82
C PHE A 126 -22.25 22.15 -8.00
N GLU A 127 -22.69 23.22 -8.65
CA GLU A 127 -23.23 24.43 -8.00
C GLU A 127 -24.52 24.12 -7.23
N GLN A 128 -25.39 23.26 -7.77
CA GLN A 128 -26.63 22.86 -7.09
C GLN A 128 -26.38 22.08 -5.80
N VAL A 129 -25.23 21.40 -5.68
CA VAL A 129 -24.88 20.60 -4.50
C VAL A 129 -24.27 21.44 -3.38
N GLY A 130 -23.41 22.39 -3.71
CA GLY A 130 -22.69 23.20 -2.74
C GLY A 130 -23.05 24.67 -2.84
N ARG A 131 -23.75 25.20 -1.83
CA ARG A 131 -24.14 26.62 -1.79
C ARG A 131 -22.96 27.59 -1.80
N ASP A 132 -21.80 27.17 -1.29
CA ASP A 132 -20.57 27.97 -1.23
C ASP A 132 -19.59 27.67 -2.37
N VAL A 133 -19.99 26.83 -3.34
CA VAL A 133 -19.15 26.49 -4.49
C VAL A 133 -19.17 27.67 -5.46
N ARG A 134 -18.02 28.33 -5.60
CA ARG A 134 -17.88 29.44 -6.55
C ARG A 134 -17.58 28.91 -7.96
N PRO A 135 -18.31 29.33 -8.99
CA PRO A 135 -17.94 29.06 -10.36
C PRO A 135 -16.73 29.92 -10.76
N ILE A 136 -15.76 29.31 -11.43
CA ILE A 136 -14.59 29.98 -12.00
C ILE A 136 -14.61 29.70 -13.50
N VAL A 137 -14.67 30.75 -14.31
CA VAL A 137 -14.74 30.67 -15.77
C VAL A 137 -13.61 31.49 -16.41
N PRO A 138 -13.08 31.10 -17.58
CA PRO A 138 -12.15 31.94 -18.35
C PRO A 138 -12.76 33.33 -18.66
N PRO A 139 -11.95 34.41 -18.70
CA PRO A 139 -10.50 34.47 -18.49
C PRO A 139 -10.04 34.50 -17.03
N GLY A 140 -10.98 34.46 -16.06
CA GLY A 140 -10.70 34.56 -14.62
C GLY A 140 -10.15 33.29 -13.96
N LEU A 141 -9.39 32.47 -14.67
CA LEU A 141 -8.77 31.28 -14.10
C LEU A 141 -7.66 31.67 -13.11
N PRO A 142 -7.52 30.98 -11.97
CA PRO A 142 -6.46 31.25 -11.01
C PRO A 142 -5.09 30.90 -11.60
N ASP A 143 -4.11 31.73 -11.30
CA ASP A 143 -2.72 31.48 -11.69
C ASP A 143 -2.08 30.46 -10.72
N VAL A 144 -2.12 29.20 -11.13
CA VAL A 144 -1.58 28.08 -10.36
C VAL A 144 -0.05 28.19 -10.23
N GLU A 145 0.67 28.72 -11.23
CA GLU A 145 2.12 28.89 -11.16
C GLU A 145 2.49 29.87 -10.02
N LEU A 146 1.71 30.93 -9.84
CA LEU A 146 1.82 31.91 -8.75
C LEU A 146 1.21 31.46 -7.40
N ASN A 147 0.91 30.16 -7.23
CA ASN A 147 0.30 29.60 -6.02
C ASN A 147 -1.08 30.20 -5.65
N GLN A 148 -1.83 30.71 -6.63
CA GLN A 148 -3.21 31.12 -6.36
C GLN A 148 -4.05 29.87 -6.07
N PRO A 149 -4.80 29.84 -4.95
CA PRO A 149 -5.57 28.66 -4.59
C PRO A 149 -6.80 28.53 -5.49
N ILE A 150 -7.07 27.31 -5.94
CA ILE A 150 -8.33 26.98 -6.61
C ILE A 150 -9.40 26.82 -5.53
N ARG A 151 -10.43 27.67 -5.59
CA ARG A 151 -11.53 27.67 -4.61
C ARG A 151 -12.88 27.65 -5.33
N GLY A 152 -13.32 26.45 -5.71
CA GLY A 152 -14.58 26.23 -6.37
C GLY A 152 -14.48 25.23 -7.52
N VAL A 153 -15.33 25.44 -8.53
CA VAL A 153 -15.40 24.62 -9.74
C VAL A 153 -14.92 25.44 -10.92
N VAL A 154 -13.85 24.98 -11.55
CA VAL A 154 -13.30 25.57 -12.77
C VAL A 154 -14.00 24.98 -13.99
N TYR A 155 -14.74 25.81 -14.70
CA TYR A 155 -15.44 25.47 -15.93
C TYR A 155 -14.55 25.74 -17.14
N LEU A 156 -13.70 24.78 -17.49
CA LEU A 156 -12.63 24.97 -18.47
C LEU A 156 -13.17 25.26 -19.88
N HIS A 157 -14.29 24.62 -20.22
CA HIS A 157 -14.98 24.78 -21.50
C HIS A 157 -16.15 25.76 -21.42
N GLY A 158 -16.30 26.47 -20.31
CA GLY A 158 -17.43 27.38 -20.09
C GLY A 158 -18.52 26.77 -19.21
N ARG A 159 -19.42 27.63 -18.76
CA ARG A 159 -20.48 27.34 -17.79
C ARG A 159 -21.81 27.68 -18.44
N LEU A 160 -22.80 26.80 -18.28
CA LEU A 160 -24.15 27.02 -18.80
C LEU A 160 -24.69 28.36 -18.29
N VAL A 161 -25.22 29.19 -19.20
CA VAL A 161 -25.80 30.52 -18.92
C VAL A 161 -27.30 30.48 -19.19
N ASP A 162 -28.11 31.13 -18.35
CA ASP A 162 -29.54 31.31 -18.64
C ASP A 162 -29.69 32.35 -19.76
N PRO A 163 -30.23 32.00 -20.94
CA PRO A 163 -30.42 32.94 -22.04
C PRO A 163 -31.30 34.15 -21.69
N ARG A 164 -32.05 34.08 -20.57
CA ARG A 164 -32.87 35.18 -20.06
C ARG A 164 -32.06 36.23 -19.29
N GLN A 165 -30.78 35.99 -19.01
CA GLN A 165 -29.86 36.89 -18.32
C GLN A 165 -28.84 37.48 -19.31
N PRO A 166 -29.17 38.62 -19.96
CA PRO A 166 -28.34 39.19 -21.03
C PRO A 166 -26.95 39.67 -20.57
N GLU A 167 -26.75 39.88 -19.27
CA GLU A 167 -25.47 40.22 -18.66
C GLU A 167 -24.43 39.08 -18.61
N GLU A 168 -24.85 37.81 -18.71
CA GLU A 168 -23.96 36.66 -18.78
C GLU A 168 -23.71 36.27 -20.25
N ILE A 169 -22.47 36.39 -20.75
CA ILE A 169 -22.13 35.96 -22.12
C ILE A 169 -21.71 34.49 -22.11
N PRO A 170 -22.40 33.59 -22.83
CA PRO A 170 -22.00 32.19 -22.93
C PRO A 170 -20.63 32.08 -23.64
N SER A 171 -19.66 31.46 -22.98
CA SER A 171 -18.33 31.18 -23.56
C SER A 171 -18.10 29.68 -23.62
N TYR A 172 -18.94 28.97 -24.39
CA TYR A 172 -18.78 27.53 -24.55
C TYR A 172 -17.63 27.18 -25.50
N VAL A 173 -16.84 26.19 -25.13
CA VAL A 173 -15.81 25.58 -25.97
C VAL A 173 -16.36 24.25 -26.47
N ILE A 174 -16.85 24.25 -27.72
CA ILE A 174 -17.56 23.10 -28.30
C ILE A 174 -17.08 22.82 -29.73
N GLY A 175 -16.97 23.86 -30.56
CA GLY A 175 -16.55 23.73 -31.94
C GLY A 175 -15.04 23.75 -32.10
N SER A 176 -14.55 23.28 -33.26
CA SER A 176 -13.11 23.27 -33.58
C SER A 176 -12.45 24.66 -33.50
N SER A 177 -13.17 25.73 -33.82
CA SER A 177 -12.71 27.11 -33.66
C SER A 177 -12.53 27.52 -32.20
N ASP A 178 -13.43 27.09 -31.32
CA ASP A 178 -13.33 27.41 -29.89
C ASP A 178 -12.20 26.61 -29.24
N PHE A 179 -12.02 25.35 -29.63
CA PHE A 179 -10.87 24.56 -29.18
C PHE A 179 -9.55 25.19 -29.61
N GLY A 180 -9.45 25.64 -30.87
CA GLY A 180 -8.29 26.38 -31.37
C GLY A 180 -8.01 27.63 -30.54
N ARG A 181 -9.06 28.38 -30.16
CA ARG A 181 -8.93 29.55 -29.27
C ARG A 181 -8.44 29.16 -27.88
N ALA A 182 -9.09 28.18 -27.25
CA ALA A 182 -8.86 27.78 -25.86
C ALA A 182 -7.50 27.13 -25.60
N TYR A 183 -7.05 26.27 -26.51
CA TYR A 183 -5.84 25.45 -26.33
C TYR A 183 -4.63 26.00 -27.09
N LEU A 184 -4.81 26.77 -28.16
CA LEU A 184 -3.71 27.24 -29.01
C LEU A 184 -3.57 28.77 -29.01
N ALA A 185 -4.56 29.51 -29.55
CA ALA A 185 -4.41 30.93 -29.83
C ALA A 185 -4.34 31.77 -28.55
N GLU A 186 -5.32 31.64 -27.66
CA GLU A 186 -5.29 32.27 -26.34
C GLU A 186 -4.69 31.33 -25.29
N GLY A 187 -4.80 30.01 -25.49
CA GLY A 187 -4.05 28.98 -24.76
C GLY A 187 -4.32 28.90 -23.26
N TRP A 188 -5.44 29.44 -22.76
CA TRP A 188 -5.76 29.43 -21.33
C TRP A 188 -5.90 28.01 -20.78
N ALA A 189 -6.49 27.10 -21.56
CA ALA A 189 -6.71 25.73 -21.13
C ALA A 189 -5.38 24.98 -21.01
N THR A 190 -4.51 25.12 -22.02
CA THR A 190 -3.17 24.52 -22.05
C THR A 190 -2.31 25.02 -20.88
N ARG A 191 -2.25 26.34 -20.64
CA ARG A 191 -1.48 26.90 -19.51
C ARG A 191 -1.99 26.39 -18.17
N PHE A 192 -3.31 26.38 -17.98
CA PHE A 192 -3.94 25.98 -16.73
C PHE A 192 -3.68 24.49 -16.40
N VAL A 193 -3.93 23.59 -17.36
CA VAL A 193 -3.71 22.14 -17.14
C VAL A 193 -2.23 21.81 -16.95
N LYS A 194 -1.33 22.48 -17.69
CA LYS A 194 0.12 22.35 -17.48
C LYS A 194 0.49 22.69 -16.04
N ALA A 195 0.05 23.85 -15.54
CA ALA A 195 0.33 24.28 -14.17
C ALA A 195 -0.28 23.35 -13.11
N LEU A 196 -1.44 22.76 -13.39
CA LEU A 196 -2.03 21.73 -12.52
C LEU A 196 -1.17 20.47 -12.44
N ARG A 197 -0.69 19.95 -13.58
CA ARG A 197 0.13 18.72 -13.61
C ARG A 197 1.43 18.86 -12.84
N GLU A 198 2.00 20.07 -12.77
CA GLU A 198 3.23 20.33 -12.04
C GLU A 198 3.04 20.33 -10.52
N LYS A 199 1.83 20.62 -10.00
CA LYS A 199 1.59 20.80 -8.55
C LYS A 199 0.64 19.79 -7.91
N TYR A 200 -0.29 19.23 -8.68
CA TYR A 200 -1.37 18.40 -8.16
C TYR A 200 -1.37 17.02 -8.80
N THR A 201 -1.86 16.04 -8.05
CA THR A 201 -2.26 14.74 -8.60
C THR A 201 -3.63 14.92 -9.26
N ILE A 202 -3.73 14.65 -10.55
CA ILE A 202 -4.98 14.83 -11.32
C ILE A 202 -5.72 13.49 -11.40
N VAL A 203 -7.02 13.50 -11.17
CA VAL A 203 -7.91 12.34 -11.34
C VAL A 203 -8.94 12.65 -12.40
N LEU A 204 -8.83 12.02 -13.56
CA LEU A 204 -9.80 12.08 -14.65
C LEU A 204 -10.97 11.12 -14.33
N LEU A 205 -12.18 11.68 -14.23
CA LEU A 205 -13.40 10.94 -13.95
C LEU A 205 -14.48 11.25 -14.99
N GLY A 206 -15.07 10.20 -15.59
CA GLY A 206 -16.10 10.37 -16.63
C GLY A 206 -15.55 10.96 -17.94
N TYR A 207 -14.25 10.81 -18.19
CA TYR A 207 -13.58 11.21 -19.43
C TYR A 207 -13.49 10.05 -20.43
N SER A 208 -13.68 10.36 -21.71
CA SER A 208 -13.36 9.44 -22.80
C SER A 208 -11.93 9.67 -23.29
N ALA A 209 -11.29 8.60 -23.76
CA ALA A 209 -10.00 8.66 -24.44
C ALA A 209 -10.05 9.42 -25.78
N ASP A 210 -11.25 9.66 -26.30
CA ASP A 210 -11.49 10.26 -27.62
C ASP A 210 -11.70 11.78 -27.58
N ASP A 211 -11.56 12.44 -26.43
CA ASP A 211 -11.61 13.90 -26.31
C ASP A 211 -10.35 14.52 -26.95
N PRO A 212 -10.42 15.07 -28.19
CA PRO A 212 -9.22 15.33 -28.99
C PRO A 212 -8.26 16.37 -28.38
N PRO A 213 -8.72 17.52 -27.85
CA PRO A 213 -7.85 18.50 -27.19
C PRO A 213 -7.15 17.93 -25.96
N MET A 214 -7.85 17.16 -25.13
CA MET A 214 -7.28 16.57 -23.92
C MET A 214 -6.27 15.49 -24.25
N ARG A 215 -6.52 14.68 -25.28
CA ARG A 215 -5.57 13.67 -25.76
C ARG A 215 -4.21 14.28 -26.11
N TYR A 216 -4.18 15.24 -27.03
CA TYR A 216 -2.91 15.85 -27.46
C TYR A 216 -2.21 16.62 -26.34
N LEU A 217 -2.98 17.23 -25.45
CA LEU A 217 -2.42 17.93 -24.30
C LEU A 217 -1.71 16.97 -23.33
N LEU A 218 -2.34 15.85 -23.00
CA LEU A 218 -1.75 14.85 -22.09
C LEU A 218 -0.52 14.20 -22.72
N GLU A 219 -0.58 13.84 -24.01
CA GLU A 219 0.57 13.35 -24.78
C GLU A 219 1.71 14.38 -24.78
N GLY A 220 1.44 15.64 -25.11
CA GLY A 220 2.43 16.70 -25.17
C GLY A 220 3.09 17.04 -23.83
N LEU A 221 2.38 16.88 -22.71
CA LEU A 221 2.93 17.06 -21.36
C LEU A 221 3.88 15.92 -20.95
N ASN A 222 3.72 14.72 -21.51
CA ASN A 222 4.50 13.54 -21.18
C ASN A 222 5.84 13.43 -21.93
N VAL A 223 5.98 14.10 -23.09
CA VAL A 223 7.16 14.00 -23.99
C VAL A 223 8.40 14.75 -23.47
N ARG A 224 8.32 15.49 -22.34
CA ARG A 224 9.47 16.23 -21.79
C ARG A 224 10.50 15.28 -21.16
N ALA A 225 11.47 14.84 -21.96
CA ALA A 225 12.66 14.15 -21.49
C ALA A 225 13.35 14.94 -20.36
N GLY A 226 13.56 14.28 -19.21
CA GLY A 226 14.25 14.84 -18.05
C GLY A 226 13.37 15.47 -16.96
N VAL A 227 12.04 15.61 -17.16
CA VAL A 227 11.11 16.05 -16.11
C VAL A 227 10.43 14.85 -15.49
N ILE A 228 10.86 14.44 -14.30
CA ILE A 228 10.14 13.45 -13.49
C ILE A 228 9.04 14.18 -12.73
N TYR A 229 7.80 14.09 -13.21
CA TYR A 229 6.65 14.59 -12.46
C TYR A 229 6.47 13.75 -11.20
N GLN A 230 6.47 14.39 -10.04
CA GLN A 230 6.20 13.71 -8.76
C GLN A 230 4.73 13.32 -8.61
N SER A 231 3.84 13.99 -9.36
CA SER A 231 2.38 13.81 -9.33
C SER A 231 1.89 13.10 -10.61
N PRO A 232 1.41 11.85 -10.51
CA PRO A 232 0.82 11.12 -11.63
C PRO A 232 -0.58 11.65 -11.97
N ILE A 233 -1.04 11.37 -13.20
CA ILE A 233 -2.45 11.51 -13.57
C ILE A 233 -3.08 10.13 -13.48
N TYR A 234 -4.22 10.02 -12.82
CA TYR A 234 -5.03 8.81 -12.78
C TYR A 234 -6.27 8.97 -13.64
N VAL A 235 -6.73 7.88 -14.27
CA VAL A 235 -8.01 7.83 -14.98
C VAL A 235 -8.79 6.59 -14.56
N PHE A 236 -10.07 6.74 -14.23
CA PHE A 236 -10.94 5.58 -14.05
C PHE A 236 -11.43 5.10 -15.42
N THR A 237 -11.13 3.85 -15.75
CA THR A 237 -11.46 3.26 -17.06
C THR A 237 -12.19 1.94 -16.89
N ASP A 238 -13.14 1.70 -17.79
CA ASP A 238 -13.92 0.48 -17.90
C ASP A 238 -13.26 -0.59 -18.81
N ARG A 239 -12.06 -0.28 -19.33
CA ARG A 239 -11.25 -1.17 -20.15
C ARG A 239 -10.51 -2.21 -19.30
N SER A 240 -10.10 -3.31 -19.94
CA SER A 240 -9.18 -4.28 -19.35
C SER A 240 -7.83 -3.61 -19.05
N THR A 241 -7.01 -4.22 -18.18
CA THR A 241 -5.68 -3.69 -17.85
C THR A 241 -4.82 -3.52 -19.10
N ASP A 242 -4.76 -4.56 -19.95
CA ASP A 242 -3.92 -4.57 -21.15
C ASP A 242 -4.34 -3.48 -22.14
N ASP A 243 -5.64 -3.37 -22.45
CA ASP A 243 -6.16 -2.33 -23.35
C ASP A 243 -5.94 -0.92 -22.77
N ALA A 244 -6.09 -0.77 -21.45
CA ALA A 244 -5.96 0.51 -20.79
C ALA A 244 -4.52 1.01 -20.75
N GLU A 245 -3.56 0.11 -20.54
CA GLU A 245 -2.12 0.42 -20.59
C GLU A 245 -1.74 0.90 -21.99
N GLU A 246 -2.14 0.21 -23.05
CA GLU A 246 -1.88 0.63 -24.43
C GLU A 246 -2.47 2.02 -24.74
N ILE A 247 -3.69 2.31 -24.28
CA ILE A 247 -4.37 3.57 -24.59
C ILE A 247 -3.81 4.75 -23.78
N TRP A 248 -3.51 4.55 -22.49
CA TRP A 248 -3.27 5.65 -21.54
C TRP A 248 -1.83 5.80 -21.08
N GLN A 249 -1.03 4.73 -21.08
CA GLN A 249 0.35 4.78 -20.59
C GLN A 249 1.24 5.64 -21.49
N ASP A 250 1.07 5.54 -22.81
CA ASP A 250 1.74 6.40 -23.80
C ASP A 250 1.42 7.90 -23.60
N ARG A 251 0.26 8.18 -23.00
CA ARG A 251 -0.22 9.53 -22.68
C ARG A 251 0.24 10.03 -21.30
N GLY A 252 1.03 9.24 -20.58
CA GLY A 252 1.53 9.59 -19.24
C GLY A 252 0.44 9.58 -18.17
N VAL A 253 -0.60 8.77 -18.38
CA VAL A 253 -1.76 8.61 -17.50
C VAL A 253 -1.78 7.17 -16.97
N THR A 254 -1.95 7.01 -15.67
CA THR A 254 -2.06 5.71 -15.00
C THR A 254 -3.52 5.27 -14.92
N PRO A 255 -3.95 4.22 -15.63
CA PRO A 255 -5.32 3.74 -15.56
C PRO A 255 -5.62 3.06 -14.21
N ILE A 256 -6.82 3.29 -13.71
CA ILE A 256 -7.44 2.57 -12.60
C ILE A 256 -8.63 1.81 -13.18
N CYS A 257 -8.36 0.57 -13.58
CA CYS A 257 -9.34 -0.28 -14.25
C CYS A 257 -10.37 -0.84 -13.25
N TYR A 258 -11.59 -1.02 -13.74
CA TYR A 258 -12.65 -1.74 -13.03
C TYR A 258 -13.57 -2.42 -14.04
N THR A 259 -14.23 -3.49 -13.62
CA THR A 259 -15.21 -4.18 -14.46
C THR A 259 -16.51 -3.37 -14.51
N PRO A 260 -16.93 -2.86 -15.67
CA PRO A 260 -18.15 -2.08 -15.77
C PRO A 260 -19.40 -2.96 -15.72
N ASP A 261 -20.43 -2.48 -15.04
CA ASP A 261 -21.82 -2.81 -15.34
C ASP A 261 -22.46 -1.64 -16.11
N LYS A 262 -23.72 -1.79 -16.57
CA LYS A 262 -24.44 -0.75 -17.32
C LYS A 262 -24.52 0.62 -16.61
N THR A 263 -24.27 0.67 -15.30
CA THR A 263 -24.43 1.88 -14.48
C THR A 263 -23.13 2.34 -13.82
N HIS A 264 -22.00 1.67 -14.09
CA HIS A 264 -20.74 1.85 -13.39
C HIS A 264 -20.89 1.82 -11.85
N SER A 265 -21.76 0.96 -11.33
CA SER A 265 -22.13 0.90 -9.91
C SER A 265 -20.95 0.62 -9.00
N ALA A 266 -20.00 -0.22 -9.41
CA ALA A 266 -18.78 -0.52 -8.66
C ALA A 266 -17.88 0.73 -8.47
N LEU A 267 -17.70 1.53 -9.54
CA LEU A 267 -17.00 2.81 -9.49
C LEU A 267 -17.72 3.76 -8.53
N TRP A 268 -19.01 3.97 -8.71
CA TRP A 268 -19.76 4.93 -7.90
C TRP A 268 -19.87 4.54 -6.43
N ARG A 269 -19.97 3.24 -6.12
CA ARG A 269 -19.89 2.73 -4.74
C ARG A 269 -18.51 2.96 -4.14
N THR A 270 -17.44 2.83 -4.94
CA THR A 270 -16.07 3.12 -4.50
C THR A 270 -15.89 4.60 -4.21
N ILE A 271 -16.34 5.49 -5.10
CA ILE A 271 -16.31 6.95 -4.88
C ILE A 271 -17.11 7.33 -3.62
N ALA A 272 -18.28 6.73 -3.40
CA ALA A 272 -19.09 6.98 -2.21
C ALA A 272 -18.41 6.51 -0.92
N GLY A 273 -17.81 5.31 -0.94
CA GLY A 273 -17.04 4.77 0.19
C GLY A 273 -15.81 5.62 0.50
N TRP A 274 -15.09 6.04 -0.53
CA TRP A 274 -13.94 6.94 -0.42
C TRP A 274 -14.35 8.30 0.15
N ALA A 275 -15.43 8.90 -0.36
CA ALA A 275 -15.94 10.17 0.12
C ALA A 275 -16.42 10.09 1.58
N LYS A 276 -17.01 8.96 1.99
CA LYS A 276 -17.37 8.70 3.39
C LYS A 276 -16.12 8.69 4.28
N ALA A 277 -15.07 7.98 3.86
CA ALA A 277 -13.81 7.93 4.59
C ALA A 277 -13.12 9.29 4.68
N ALA A 278 -13.10 10.05 3.58
CA ALA A 278 -12.52 11.40 3.55
C ALA A 278 -13.26 12.40 4.45
N ARG A 279 -14.59 12.31 4.56
CA ARG A 279 -15.39 13.19 5.44
C ARG A 279 -15.22 12.88 6.93
N SER A 280 -14.88 11.65 7.28
CA SER A 280 -14.75 11.23 8.68
C SER A 280 -13.64 10.18 8.82
N PRO A 281 -12.36 10.61 8.79
CA PRO A 281 -11.21 9.70 8.87
C PRO A 281 -11.21 8.85 10.14
N ASP A 282 -11.63 9.41 11.27
CA ASP A 282 -11.68 8.71 12.56
C ASP A 282 -12.73 7.58 12.53
N ARG A 283 -13.94 7.86 12.04
CA ARG A 283 -14.98 6.84 11.89
C ARG A 283 -14.56 5.71 10.93
N TRP A 284 -13.89 6.06 9.85
CA TRP A 284 -13.35 5.04 8.94
C TRP A 284 -12.27 4.19 9.62
N THR A 285 -11.40 4.82 10.41
CA THR A 285 -10.41 4.12 11.22
C THR A 285 -11.08 3.14 12.17
N ASP A 286 -12.12 3.56 12.90
CA ASP A 286 -12.87 2.69 13.80
C ASP A 286 -13.53 1.51 13.07
N GLU A 287 -14.12 1.75 11.89
CA GLU A 287 -14.72 0.71 11.04
C GLU A 287 -13.67 -0.33 10.60
N VAL A 288 -12.48 0.11 10.19
CA VAL A 288 -11.38 -0.79 9.79
C VAL A 288 -10.76 -1.50 10.99
N LEU A 289 -10.64 -0.85 12.15
CA LEU A 289 -10.18 -1.49 13.38
C LEU A 289 -11.15 -2.57 13.86
N ALA A 290 -12.46 -2.38 13.68
CA ALA A 290 -13.44 -3.42 13.95
C ALA A 290 -13.24 -4.67 13.06
N LEU A 291 -12.78 -4.49 11.82
CA LEU A 291 -12.36 -5.61 10.96
C LEU A 291 -11.07 -6.24 11.48
N ALA A 292 -10.08 -5.44 11.88
CA ALA A 292 -8.79 -5.91 12.41
C ALA A 292 -8.92 -6.76 13.69
N ARG A 293 -10.01 -6.61 14.45
CA ARG A 293 -10.28 -7.43 15.64
C ARG A 293 -10.75 -8.86 15.33
N ARG A 294 -11.17 -9.13 14.10
CA ARG A 294 -11.55 -10.47 13.64
C ARG A 294 -10.31 -11.21 13.12
N SER A 295 -10.40 -12.53 12.99
CA SER A 295 -9.35 -13.29 12.30
C SER A 295 -9.24 -12.81 10.84
N PRO A 296 -8.03 -12.49 10.34
CA PRO A 296 -7.83 -12.16 8.94
C PRO A 296 -8.25 -13.27 7.97
N ALA A 297 -8.26 -14.54 8.41
CA ALA A 297 -8.71 -15.67 7.60
C ALA A 297 -10.21 -15.60 7.24
N ASP A 298 -11.03 -15.00 8.11
CA ASP A 298 -12.47 -14.82 7.89
C ASP A 298 -12.83 -13.58 7.05
N LEU A 299 -11.82 -12.77 6.72
CA LEU A 299 -12.00 -11.53 5.99
C LEU A 299 -11.81 -11.74 4.50
N LYS A 300 -12.61 -11.02 3.72
CA LYS A 300 -12.44 -10.99 2.26
C LYS A 300 -11.12 -10.28 1.89
N PRO A 301 -10.49 -10.61 0.75
CA PRO A 301 -9.24 -9.98 0.31
C PRO A 301 -9.24 -8.44 0.40
N PHE A 302 -10.32 -7.78 -0.04
CA PHE A 302 -10.38 -6.32 -0.01
C PHE A 302 -10.46 -5.73 1.41
N GLN A 303 -11.04 -6.47 2.37
CA GLN A 303 -11.09 -6.07 3.78
C GLN A 303 -9.71 -6.18 4.41
N ARG A 304 -8.96 -7.25 4.09
CA ARG A 304 -7.53 -7.37 4.44
C ARG A 304 -6.73 -6.19 3.86
N GLY A 305 -6.98 -5.84 2.59
CA GLY A 305 -6.38 -4.67 1.93
C GLY A 305 -6.67 -3.33 2.59
N GLN A 306 -7.86 -3.15 3.20
CA GLN A 306 -8.21 -1.96 3.98
C GLN A 306 -7.42 -1.86 5.29
N VAL A 307 -7.26 -2.98 6.01
CA VAL A 307 -6.44 -3.03 7.23
C VAL A 307 -4.96 -2.77 6.88
N VAL A 308 -4.45 -3.35 5.79
CA VAL A 308 -3.09 -3.05 5.29
C VAL A 308 -2.93 -1.57 4.97
N GLN A 309 -3.94 -0.93 4.35
CA GLN A 309 -3.88 0.51 4.09
C GLN A 309 -3.88 1.34 5.37
N LEU A 310 -4.62 0.94 6.39
CA LEU A 310 -4.62 1.63 7.68
C LEU A 310 -3.21 1.65 8.30
N VAL A 311 -2.55 0.49 8.38
CA VAL A 311 -1.20 0.35 8.97
C VAL A 311 -0.07 0.89 8.08
N SER A 312 -0.37 1.26 6.83
CA SER A 312 0.55 1.99 5.95
C SER A 312 0.73 3.46 6.33
N THR A 313 -0.01 3.99 7.30
CA THR A 313 0.17 5.35 7.84
C THR A 313 0.63 5.32 9.29
N THR A 314 1.42 6.29 9.73
CA THR A 314 1.85 6.37 11.14
C THR A 314 0.66 6.44 12.10
N LYS A 315 -0.35 7.26 11.80
CA LYS A 315 -1.56 7.39 12.61
C LYS A 315 -2.35 6.09 12.68
N GLY A 316 -2.54 5.41 11.54
CA GLY A 316 -3.28 4.15 11.50
C GLY A 316 -2.52 2.98 12.13
N ALA A 317 -1.20 2.90 11.96
CA ALA A 317 -0.37 1.91 12.67
C ALA A 317 -0.39 2.12 14.19
N LYS A 318 -0.37 3.38 14.65
CA LYS A 318 -0.57 3.72 16.06
C LYS A 318 -1.95 3.25 16.55
N ALA A 319 -3.01 3.59 15.83
CA ALA A 319 -4.37 3.22 16.18
C ALA A 319 -4.58 1.70 16.21
N PHE A 320 -4.00 0.98 15.24
CA PHE A 320 -3.98 -0.48 15.20
C PHE A 320 -3.26 -1.07 16.42
N ALA A 321 -2.12 -0.50 16.80
CA ALA A 321 -1.34 -0.95 17.95
C ALA A 321 -1.95 -0.59 19.31
N ASP A 322 -2.71 0.51 19.40
CA ASP A 322 -3.42 0.96 20.61
C ASP A 322 -4.83 0.35 20.76
N ALA A 323 -5.32 -0.38 19.76
CA ALA A 323 -6.67 -0.93 19.77
C ALA A 323 -6.86 -1.92 20.94
N ASP A 324 -8.03 -1.86 21.56
CA ASP A 324 -8.45 -2.78 22.63
C ASP A 324 -9.83 -3.38 22.29
N PRO A 325 -9.98 -4.72 22.16
CA PRO A 325 -8.91 -5.70 22.18
C PRO A 325 -7.93 -5.50 21.02
N ALA A 326 -6.66 -5.79 21.28
CA ALA A 326 -5.60 -5.68 20.29
C ALA A 326 -5.75 -6.77 19.20
N PRO A 327 -5.49 -6.43 17.92
CA PRO A 327 -5.51 -7.41 16.82
C PRO A 327 -4.54 -8.56 17.08
N SER A 328 -4.94 -9.80 16.75
CA SER A 328 -4.13 -11.02 16.92
C SER A 328 -2.85 -10.99 16.07
N ALA A 329 -1.80 -11.65 16.54
CA ALA A 329 -0.57 -11.90 15.80
C ALA A 329 -0.78 -12.64 14.47
N GLU A 330 -1.94 -13.27 14.24
CA GLU A 330 -2.31 -13.85 12.93
C GLU A 330 -2.19 -12.83 11.78
N TRP A 331 -2.38 -11.53 12.06
CA TRP A 331 -2.20 -10.46 11.06
C TRP A 331 -0.79 -10.40 10.46
N LEU A 332 0.22 -10.97 11.10
CA LEU A 332 1.56 -11.12 10.51
C LEU A 332 1.52 -11.93 9.22
N SER A 333 0.62 -12.91 9.12
CA SER A 333 0.44 -13.72 7.92
C SER A 333 -0.10 -12.92 6.74
N VAL A 334 -0.85 -11.84 7.01
CA VAL A 334 -1.30 -10.89 5.99
C VAL A 334 -0.24 -9.83 5.71
N PHE A 335 0.46 -9.35 6.74
CA PHE A 335 1.42 -8.26 6.60
C PHE A 335 2.72 -8.69 5.91
N ASP A 336 3.12 -9.94 6.09
CA ASP A 336 4.35 -10.48 5.55
C ASP A 336 4.11 -11.24 4.24
N PRO A 337 4.58 -10.74 3.08
CA PRO A 337 4.41 -11.45 1.83
C PRO A 337 5.14 -12.79 1.81
N ASN A 338 6.19 -13.00 2.61
CA ASN A 338 6.86 -14.30 2.68
C ASN A 338 5.94 -15.39 3.26
N VAL A 339 4.93 -15.01 4.06
CA VAL A 339 3.91 -15.93 4.54
C VAL A 339 2.81 -16.13 3.50
N ARG A 340 2.32 -15.04 2.88
CA ARG A 340 1.27 -15.12 1.85
C ARG A 340 1.67 -15.98 0.65
N TYR A 341 2.95 -15.94 0.27
CA TYR A 341 3.49 -16.68 -0.88
C TYR A 341 4.18 -18.00 -0.50
N LEU A 342 4.02 -18.51 0.73
CA LEU A 342 4.43 -19.88 1.05
C LEU A 342 3.79 -20.88 0.08
N ALA A 343 4.49 -21.97 -0.21
CA ALA A 343 3.95 -23.03 -1.04
C ALA A 343 2.70 -23.65 -0.38
N PRO A 344 1.70 -24.07 -1.17
CA PRO A 344 0.58 -24.85 -0.65
C PRO A 344 1.08 -26.09 0.09
N GLY A 345 0.39 -26.44 1.17
CA GLY A 345 0.82 -27.50 2.05
C GLY A 345 -0.37 -28.16 2.74
N GLN A 346 -0.11 -29.34 3.32
CA GLN A 346 -1.15 -30.12 3.96
C GLN A 346 -1.54 -29.52 5.33
N GLU A 347 -2.84 -29.50 5.62
CA GLU A 347 -3.39 -29.03 6.91
C GLU A 347 -2.92 -29.88 8.10
N SER A 348 -2.66 -31.17 7.85
CA SER A 348 -2.28 -32.14 8.86
C SER A 348 -1.31 -33.17 8.28
N ARG A 349 -0.70 -33.95 9.16
CA ARG A 349 0.20 -35.07 8.79
C ARG A 349 -0.53 -36.30 8.26
N ASN A 350 -1.85 -36.24 8.10
CA ASN A 350 -2.68 -37.33 7.59
C ASN A 350 -2.71 -37.31 6.05
N ASN A 351 -2.67 -38.47 5.41
CA ASN A 351 -2.66 -38.58 3.95
C ASN A 351 -3.93 -38.06 3.26
N ASP A 352 -5.05 -37.94 4.00
CA ASP A 352 -6.31 -37.38 3.52
C ASP A 352 -6.49 -35.89 3.90
N ALA A 353 -5.43 -35.22 4.34
CA ALA A 353 -5.50 -33.83 4.74
C ALA A 353 -5.84 -32.92 3.54
N LYS A 354 -6.55 -31.84 3.84
CA LYS A 354 -6.86 -30.82 2.84
C LYS A 354 -5.60 -30.03 2.53
N GLU A 355 -5.36 -29.78 1.25
CA GLU A 355 -4.34 -28.83 0.82
C GLU A 355 -4.81 -27.40 1.15
N ILE A 356 -3.95 -26.66 1.85
CA ILE A 356 -4.17 -25.28 2.25
C ILE A 356 -3.24 -24.41 1.42
N ASP A 357 -3.82 -23.45 0.70
CA ASP A 357 -3.07 -22.34 0.11
C ASP A 357 -3.16 -21.10 1.01
N PRO A 358 -2.04 -20.61 1.56
CA PRO A 358 -2.00 -19.40 2.39
C PRO A 358 -2.57 -18.15 1.71
N GLN A 359 -2.51 -18.09 0.38
CA GLN A 359 -3.04 -16.94 -0.37
C GLN A 359 -4.57 -16.86 -0.30
N ASP A 360 -5.26 -17.99 -0.14
CA ASP A 360 -6.72 -18.01 0.06
C ASP A 360 -7.09 -17.34 1.40
N PHE A 361 -6.33 -17.66 2.45
CA PHE A 361 -6.60 -17.21 3.82
C PHE A 361 -5.98 -15.86 4.18
N TYR A 362 -4.91 -15.43 3.50
CA TYR A 362 -4.16 -14.23 3.87
C TYR A 362 -3.86 -13.28 2.70
N GLY A 363 -4.15 -13.68 1.47
CA GLY A 363 -3.87 -12.91 0.25
C GLY A 363 -4.60 -11.55 0.17
N LEU A 364 -3.96 -10.55 -0.39
CA LEU A 364 -4.57 -9.26 -0.66
C LEU A 364 -5.34 -9.26 -1.98
N ASP A 365 -6.22 -8.28 -2.14
CA ASP A 365 -7.02 -8.12 -3.35
C ASP A 365 -6.20 -7.63 -4.55
N ASP A 366 -5.00 -7.12 -4.29
CA ASP A 366 -4.00 -6.66 -5.26
C ASP A 366 -2.71 -7.50 -5.24
N ASP A 367 -2.71 -8.66 -4.58
CA ASP A 367 -1.55 -9.55 -4.59
C ASP A 367 -1.33 -10.12 -6.01
N PRO A 368 -0.12 -9.99 -6.58
CA PRO A 368 0.22 -10.62 -7.86
C PRO A 368 0.11 -12.16 -7.78
N LEU A 369 -0.04 -12.78 -8.95
CA LEU A 369 -0.05 -14.24 -9.06
C LEU A 369 1.25 -14.83 -8.51
N ARG A 370 1.15 -15.98 -7.84
CA ARG A 370 2.33 -16.70 -7.35
C ARG A 370 3.25 -17.04 -8.55
N PRO A 371 4.54 -16.66 -8.49
CA PRO A 371 5.53 -17.06 -9.49
C PRO A 371 5.61 -18.57 -9.66
N SER A 372 6.09 -19.02 -10.82
CA SER A 372 6.33 -20.46 -11.03
C SER A 372 7.36 -20.99 -10.01
N PRO A 373 7.22 -22.23 -9.50
CA PRO A 373 8.19 -22.83 -8.57
C PRO A 373 9.65 -22.85 -9.08
N ASN A 374 9.85 -22.70 -10.39
CA ASN A 374 11.17 -22.69 -11.03
C ASN A 374 11.85 -21.30 -11.00
N GLU A 375 11.14 -20.25 -10.59
CA GLU A 375 11.70 -18.91 -10.50
C GLU A 375 12.58 -18.75 -9.25
N ARG A 376 13.67 -17.97 -9.38
CA ARG A 376 14.61 -17.73 -8.26
C ARG A 376 13.97 -16.98 -7.09
N ARG A 377 12.88 -16.26 -7.33
CA ARG A 377 12.22 -15.40 -6.35
C ARG A 377 10.79 -15.90 -6.10
N THR A 378 10.51 -16.25 -4.85
CA THR A 378 9.20 -16.76 -4.43
C THR A 378 8.17 -15.66 -4.18
N VAL A 379 8.62 -14.45 -3.85
CA VAL A 379 7.77 -13.28 -3.56
C VAL A 379 7.93 -12.21 -4.65
N PRO A 380 6.86 -11.83 -5.37
CA PRO A 380 6.90 -10.76 -6.37
C PRO A 380 7.38 -9.40 -5.82
N GLU A 381 8.05 -8.60 -6.65
CA GLU A 381 8.60 -7.29 -6.24
C GLU A 381 7.55 -6.28 -5.82
N ASN A 382 6.39 -6.33 -6.47
CA ASN A 382 5.26 -5.44 -6.24
C ASN A 382 4.30 -5.94 -5.14
N ALA A 383 4.59 -7.06 -4.48
CA ALA A 383 3.78 -7.54 -3.36
C ALA A 383 3.86 -6.58 -2.18
N ARG A 384 2.71 -6.14 -1.65
CA ARG A 384 2.68 -5.16 -0.56
C ARG A 384 3.26 -5.74 0.72
N ASN A 385 4.17 -5.00 1.35
CA ASN A 385 4.77 -5.34 2.63
C ASN A 385 4.65 -4.17 3.62
N PRO A 386 3.61 -4.14 4.47
CA PRO A 386 3.51 -3.16 5.57
C PRO A 386 4.59 -3.30 6.64
N LEU A 387 5.35 -4.40 6.71
CA LEU A 387 6.46 -4.55 7.66
C LEU A 387 7.79 -3.95 7.15
N ALA A 388 7.86 -3.58 5.87
CA ALA A 388 9.02 -2.92 5.27
C ALA A 388 8.89 -1.38 5.33
N TRP A 389 10.00 -0.67 5.07
CA TRP A 389 9.99 0.78 4.87
C TRP A 389 9.10 1.15 3.69
N GLN A 390 8.31 2.22 3.84
CA GLN A 390 7.40 2.73 2.81
C GLN A 390 7.68 4.21 2.52
N LYS A 391 7.36 4.65 1.30
CA LYS A 391 7.42 6.07 0.95
C LYS A 391 6.51 6.86 1.90
N GLY A 392 7.07 7.78 2.67
CA GLY A 392 6.37 8.52 3.73
C GLY A 392 6.84 8.14 5.15
N ASP A 393 7.54 7.02 5.31
CA ASP A 393 8.30 6.74 6.53
C ASP A 393 9.49 7.71 6.59
N GLY A 394 9.42 8.67 7.51
CA GLY A 394 10.51 9.62 7.75
C GLY A 394 11.77 8.94 8.27
N VAL A 395 12.92 9.58 8.04
CA VAL A 395 14.18 9.23 8.73
C VAL A 395 14.17 9.94 10.09
N GLN A 396 14.74 9.35 11.13
CA GLN A 396 14.96 10.01 12.43
C GLN A 396 16.45 10.44 12.57
N PRO A 397 16.92 11.47 11.83
CA PRO A 397 18.33 11.83 11.80
C PRO A 397 18.85 12.40 13.13
N GLU A 398 17.96 13.01 13.94
CA GLU A 398 18.31 13.62 15.23
C GLU A 398 18.88 12.63 16.27
N ARG A 399 18.70 11.33 16.04
CA ARG A 399 19.17 10.25 16.95
C ARG A 399 20.45 9.58 16.48
N MET A 400 20.96 9.96 15.30
CA MET A 400 22.19 9.41 14.75
C MET A 400 23.40 10.20 15.25
N THR A 401 24.20 9.61 16.13
CA THR A 401 25.40 10.26 16.70
C THR A 401 26.58 9.30 16.69
N LEU A 402 27.79 9.78 16.37
CA LEU A 402 29.03 8.99 16.47
C LEU A 402 29.45 8.77 17.93
N GLN A 403 28.96 9.60 18.85
CA GLN A 403 29.17 9.48 20.29
C GLN A 403 28.48 8.23 20.87
N GLY A 404 27.61 7.59 20.10
CA GLY A 404 26.85 6.42 20.51
C GLY A 404 25.63 6.74 21.38
N GLY A 405 24.67 5.82 21.37
CA GLY A 405 23.48 5.82 22.21
C GLY A 405 23.10 4.40 22.59
N SER A 406 21.86 4.15 23.02
CA SER A 406 21.38 2.75 23.12
C SER A 406 21.58 2.03 21.80
N ALA A 407 21.99 0.75 21.84
CA ALA A 407 22.08 -0.12 20.65
C ALA A 407 20.84 0.01 19.74
N LEU A 408 19.67 0.17 20.36
CA LEU A 408 18.36 0.33 19.71
C LEU A 408 18.19 1.61 18.89
N TRP A 409 18.98 2.65 19.17
CA TRP A 409 18.88 3.97 18.55
C TRP A 409 19.95 4.23 17.48
N HIS A 410 20.83 3.27 17.20
CA HIS A 410 21.79 3.40 16.09
C HIS A 410 21.10 3.35 14.72
N TYR A 411 19.96 2.65 14.64
CA TYR A 411 19.06 2.60 13.48
C TYR A 411 17.60 2.63 13.95
N PRO A 412 17.06 3.80 14.33
CA PRO A 412 15.70 3.89 14.82
C PRO A 412 14.70 3.45 13.73
N LEU A 413 13.71 2.64 14.13
CA LEU A 413 12.58 2.36 13.26
C LEU A 413 11.79 3.66 13.03
N PRO A 414 11.30 3.91 11.80
CA PRO A 414 10.27 4.91 11.56
C PRO A 414 9.08 4.69 12.49
N ASP A 415 8.38 5.76 12.87
CA ASP A 415 7.30 5.73 13.87
C ASP A 415 6.23 4.67 13.56
N ARG A 416 5.88 4.52 12.28
CA ARG A 416 4.94 3.50 11.81
C ARG A 416 5.41 2.09 12.15
N LEU A 417 6.64 1.74 11.80
CA LEU A 417 7.24 0.44 12.09
C LEU A 417 7.47 0.26 13.60
N HIS A 418 7.79 1.33 14.33
CA HIS A 418 7.89 1.29 15.79
C HIS A 418 6.55 0.92 16.44
N HIS A 419 5.42 1.50 15.98
CA HIS A 419 4.10 1.13 16.47
C HIS A 419 3.76 -0.34 16.18
N LEU A 420 4.09 -0.85 15.00
CA LEU A 420 3.92 -2.26 14.66
C LEU A 420 4.82 -3.18 15.49
N ALA A 421 6.06 -2.79 15.77
CA ALA A 421 6.98 -3.51 16.65
C ALA A 421 6.45 -3.57 18.10
N ARG A 422 5.87 -2.46 18.60
CA ARG A 422 5.20 -2.42 19.91
C ARG A 422 3.98 -3.33 19.97
N TRP A 423 3.16 -3.31 18.91
CA TRP A 423 2.02 -4.21 18.78
C TRP A 423 2.46 -5.68 18.80
N PHE A 424 3.50 -6.04 18.04
CA PHE A 424 4.07 -7.38 18.05
C PHE A 424 4.48 -7.82 19.45
N GLY A 425 5.20 -6.96 20.19
CA GLY A 425 5.53 -7.23 21.59
C GLY A 425 4.29 -7.45 22.47
N THR A 426 3.21 -6.70 22.23
CA THR A 426 1.92 -6.85 22.93
C THR A 426 1.16 -8.13 22.53
N GLN A 427 1.48 -8.74 21.40
CA GLN A 427 0.92 -10.02 20.97
C GLN A 427 1.88 -11.22 21.12
N SER A 428 3.12 -11.02 21.59
CA SER A 428 4.13 -12.10 21.68
C SER A 428 3.72 -13.32 22.51
N HIS A 429 2.71 -13.21 23.37
CA HIS A 429 2.11 -14.35 24.06
C HIS A 429 1.37 -15.36 23.15
N GLU A 430 1.00 -14.98 21.93
CA GLU A 430 0.30 -15.86 20.98
C GLU A 430 1.28 -16.77 20.24
N PRO A 431 0.95 -18.06 19.99
CA PRO A 431 1.82 -18.99 19.25
C PRO A 431 2.22 -18.48 17.87
N ALA A 432 1.29 -17.82 17.16
CA ALA A 432 1.51 -17.23 15.84
C ALA A 432 2.69 -16.24 15.80
N ALA A 433 2.93 -15.47 16.86
CA ALA A 433 4.02 -14.50 16.93
C ALA A 433 5.40 -15.19 16.95
N LEU A 434 5.54 -16.25 17.75
CA LEU A 434 6.79 -17.02 17.82
C LEU A 434 7.02 -17.83 16.53
N TRP A 435 5.96 -18.45 16.01
CA TRP A 435 6.02 -19.16 14.73
C TRP A 435 6.50 -18.24 13.60
N TRP A 436 6.00 -17.01 13.53
CA TRP A 436 6.45 -16.00 12.56
C TRP A 436 7.91 -15.60 12.79
N ALA A 437 8.32 -15.30 14.03
CA ALA A 437 9.69 -14.88 14.34
C ALA A 437 10.73 -15.97 14.05
N SER A 438 10.38 -17.25 14.25
CA SER A 438 11.20 -18.42 13.89
C SER A 438 11.39 -18.61 12.38
N ALA A 439 10.55 -17.92 11.58
CA ALA A 439 10.70 -17.61 10.16
C ALA A 439 12.11 -17.17 9.74
N TYR A 440 12.70 -16.37 10.61
CA TYR A 440 13.79 -15.48 10.26
C TYR A 440 15.02 -15.79 11.09
N TYR A 441 16.20 -15.68 10.46
CA TYR A 441 17.46 -15.83 11.14
C TYR A 441 17.60 -14.86 12.33
N ARG A 442 17.26 -13.58 12.11
CA ARG A 442 17.22 -12.57 13.17
C ARG A 442 16.19 -11.47 12.84
N PRO A 443 15.05 -11.42 13.53
CA PRO A 443 14.13 -10.28 13.48
C PRO A 443 14.81 -9.00 13.95
N ASN A 444 14.24 -7.84 13.60
CA ASN A 444 14.81 -6.54 13.95
C ASN A 444 15.02 -6.41 15.49
N PRO A 445 16.21 -5.99 15.97
CA PRO A 445 16.50 -5.87 17.40
C PRO A 445 15.53 -4.96 18.18
N HIS A 446 14.99 -3.92 17.54
CA HIS A 446 13.99 -3.03 18.15
C HIS A 446 12.66 -3.76 18.39
N LEU A 447 12.24 -4.62 17.46
CA LEU A 447 11.06 -5.48 17.65
C LEU A 447 11.30 -6.47 18.79
N LEU A 448 12.47 -7.11 18.83
CA LEU A 448 12.83 -8.05 19.89
C LEU A 448 12.99 -7.39 21.27
N TRP A 449 13.34 -6.11 21.34
CA TRP A 449 13.37 -5.36 22.59
C TRP A 449 12.01 -5.31 23.28
N PHE A 450 10.92 -5.10 22.52
CA PHE A 450 9.57 -5.15 23.07
C PHE A 450 9.22 -6.54 23.64
N VAL A 451 9.63 -7.60 22.95
CA VAL A 451 9.45 -8.99 23.41
C VAL A 451 10.25 -9.24 24.69
N SER A 452 11.54 -8.87 24.70
CA SER A 452 12.43 -9.04 25.85
C SER A 452 11.92 -8.30 27.08
N ASN A 453 11.45 -7.06 26.91
CA ASN A 453 10.80 -6.32 27.98
C ASN A 453 9.56 -7.03 28.51
N ARG A 454 8.73 -7.60 27.63
CA ARG A 454 7.53 -8.32 28.05
C ARG A 454 7.84 -9.64 28.74
N VAL A 455 8.87 -10.37 28.32
CA VAL A 455 9.32 -11.60 29.01
C VAL A 455 9.81 -11.28 30.43
N ARG A 456 10.44 -10.11 30.63
CA ARG A 456 11.03 -9.66 31.90
C ARG A 456 10.05 -8.89 32.80
N SER A 457 8.96 -8.36 32.27
CA SER A 457 8.00 -7.49 32.99
C SER A 457 6.60 -8.09 33.03
N ARG A 458 5.76 -7.66 33.98
CA ARG A 458 4.35 -8.11 34.09
C ARG A 458 3.35 -7.22 33.33
N TYR A 459 3.81 -6.43 32.35
CA TYR A 459 2.92 -5.55 31.58
C TYR A 459 2.17 -6.29 30.46
N GLY A 460 0.88 -6.02 30.30
CA GLY A 460 0.00 -6.62 29.27
C GLY A 460 -0.73 -7.88 29.75
N LYS A 461 -1.33 -8.63 28.81
CA LYS A 461 -1.91 -9.96 29.10
C LYS A 461 -0.83 -10.91 29.58
N GLU A 462 -1.18 -11.75 30.57
CA GLU A 462 -0.29 -12.75 31.15
C GLU A 462 0.30 -13.63 30.04
N MET A 463 1.64 -13.75 30.05
CA MET A 463 2.33 -14.60 29.10
C MET A 463 2.29 -16.05 29.62
N PRO A 464 1.74 -17.00 28.86
CA PRO A 464 1.74 -18.40 29.27
C PRO A 464 3.17 -18.88 29.57
N PRO A 465 3.39 -19.72 30.59
CA PRO A 465 4.72 -20.19 30.97
C PRO A 465 5.50 -20.81 29.80
N THR A 466 4.82 -21.60 28.96
CA THR A 466 5.41 -22.20 27.74
C THR A 466 5.94 -21.13 26.77
N ALA A 467 5.14 -20.08 26.52
CA ALA A 467 5.55 -18.98 25.67
C ALA A 467 6.75 -18.21 26.26
N GLN A 468 6.73 -17.98 27.58
CA GLN A 468 7.83 -17.29 28.27
C GLN A 468 9.14 -18.08 28.15
N THR A 469 9.10 -19.40 28.39
CA THR A 469 10.27 -20.28 28.26
C THR A 469 10.81 -20.28 26.83
N LEU A 470 9.94 -20.42 25.83
CA LEU A 470 10.36 -20.43 24.43
C LEU A 470 10.95 -19.10 23.97
N TRP A 471 10.34 -17.97 24.36
CA TRP A 471 10.92 -16.66 24.05
C TRP A 471 12.24 -16.42 24.77
N SER A 472 12.39 -16.93 26.00
CA SER A 472 13.67 -16.84 26.73
C SER A 472 14.76 -17.60 26.00
N LEU A 473 14.46 -18.84 25.57
CA LEU A 473 15.37 -19.65 24.75
C LEU A 473 15.68 -18.99 23.40
N TYR A 474 14.68 -18.35 22.77
CA TYR A 474 14.86 -17.65 21.51
C TYR A 474 15.76 -16.43 21.63
N LEU A 475 15.58 -15.62 22.67
CA LEU A 475 16.44 -14.48 22.93
C LEU A 475 17.86 -14.90 23.31
N GLU A 476 18.01 -15.95 24.13
CA GLU A 476 19.32 -16.54 24.47
C GLU A 476 20.04 -17.07 23.23
N ALA A 477 19.33 -17.78 22.35
CA ALA A 477 19.86 -18.26 21.08
C ALA A 477 20.40 -17.11 20.23
N LEU A 478 19.69 -15.98 20.14
CA LEU A 478 20.11 -14.81 19.39
C LEU A 478 21.32 -14.08 20.01
N ASP A 479 21.43 -14.03 21.33
CA ASP A 479 22.59 -13.42 22.01
C ASP A 479 23.87 -14.25 21.83
N MET A 480 23.74 -15.58 21.70
CA MET A 480 24.86 -16.49 21.42
C MET A 480 25.31 -16.46 19.95
N LEU A 481 24.47 -15.94 19.05
CA LEU A 481 24.77 -15.83 17.63
C LEU A 481 25.57 -14.54 17.32
N PRO A 482 26.82 -14.64 16.83
CA PRO A 482 27.56 -13.48 16.31
C PRO A 482 26.87 -12.84 15.11
N GLU A 483 27.13 -11.54 14.90
CA GLU A 483 26.90 -10.84 13.63
C GLU A 483 27.74 -11.41 12.47
N GLU A 484 28.90 -11.98 12.76
CA GLU A 484 29.75 -12.67 11.79
C GLU A 484 29.15 -14.03 11.44
N GLU A 485 28.85 -14.22 10.16
CA GLU A 485 28.31 -15.45 9.58
C GLU A 485 29.00 -16.69 10.18
N ARG A 486 28.22 -17.70 10.57
CA ARG A 486 28.66 -18.87 11.35
C ARG A 486 29.91 -19.58 10.79
N SER A 487 30.27 -19.40 9.52
CA SER A 487 31.48 -19.94 8.89
C SER A 487 32.76 -19.22 9.27
N ASP A 488 32.72 -17.91 9.49
CA ASP A 488 33.90 -17.05 9.49
C ASP A 488 34.52 -16.89 10.87
N ARG A 489 33.73 -17.12 11.93
CA ARG A 489 34.19 -17.02 13.31
C ARG A 489 35.34 -18.00 13.61
N TRP A 490 35.33 -19.20 13.00
CA TRP A 490 36.45 -20.14 13.15
C TRP A 490 37.71 -19.63 12.46
N PHE A 491 37.58 -19.07 11.26
CA PHE A 491 38.70 -18.46 10.53
C PHE A 491 39.25 -17.21 11.25
N ALA A 492 38.38 -16.41 11.87
CA ALA A 492 38.78 -15.28 12.72
C ALA A 492 39.58 -15.76 13.94
N PHE A 493 39.11 -16.83 14.60
CA PHE A 493 39.85 -17.49 15.68
C PHE A 493 41.22 -17.97 15.19
N GLU A 494 41.29 -18.66 14.05
CA GLU A 494 42.55 -19.10 13.46
C GLU A 494 43.50 -17.95 13.14
N GLY A 495 42.97 -16.85 12.61
CA GLY A 495 43.74 -15.64 12.34
C GLY A 495 44.33 -15.05 13.62
N MET A 496 43.54 -14.95 14.69
CA MET A 496 44.01 -14.50 16.00
C MET A 496 45.08 -15.42 16.59
N LEU A 497 44.88 -16.74 16.47
CA LEU A 497 45.82 -17.76 16.94
C LEU A 497 47.15 -17.70 16.15
N LYS A 498 47.09 -17.58 14.82
CA LYS A 498 48.27 -17.43 13.96
C LYS A 498 49.05 -16.15 14.26
N ARG A 499 48.35 -15.05 14.55
CA ARG A 499 48.97 -13.73 14.80
C ARG A 499 49.63 -13.62 16.18
N SER A 500 48.98 -14.14 17.21
CA SER A 500 49.34 -13.83 18.61
C SER A 500 49.56 -15.05 19.50
N GLY A 501 49.39 -16.26 18.96
CA GLY A 501 49.43 -17.49 19.75
C GLY A 501 48.30 -17.58 20.77
N TRP A 502 48.46 -18.45 21.76
CA TRP A 502 47.49 -18.59 22.86
C TRP A 502 47.66 -17.46 23.88
N THR A 503 46.77 -16.47 23.80
CA THR A 503 46.61 -15.41 24.81
C THR A 503 45.28 -15.59 25.56
N PRO A 504 45.08 -14.98 26.74
CA PRO A 504 43.78 -15.01 27.42
C PRO A 504 42.61 -14.52 26.55
N ALA A 505 42.85 -13.55 25.66
CA ALA A 505 41.85 -13.07 24.70
C ALA A 505 41.49 -14.13 23.65
N VAL A 506 42.50 -14.83 23.11
CA VAL A 506 42.33 -15.94 22.16
C VAL A 506 41.64 -17.14 22.83
N ALA A 507 41.95 -17.43 24.09
CA ALA A 507 41.27 -18.46 24.88
C ALA A 507 39.78 -18.15 25.10
N ARG A 508 39.42 -16.90 25.47
CA ARG A 508 38.01 -16.47 25.58
C ARG A 508 37.29 -16.49 24.22
N PHE A 509 37.99 -16.16 23.13
CA PHE A 509 37.42 -16.24 21.79
C PHE A 509 37.16 -17.69 21.37
N PHE A 510 38.12 -18.60 21.65
CA PHE A 510 37.98 -20.03 21.44
C PHE A 510 36.79 -20.61 22.22
N GLU A 511 36.64 -20.24 23.49
CA GLU A 511 35.50 -20.64 24.33
C GLU A 511 34.17 -20.28 23.67
N ARG A 512 34.03 -19.06 23.12
CA ARG A 512 32.83 -18.67 22.35
C ARG A 512 32.64 -19.48 21.07
N CYS A 513 33.71 -19.92 20.41
CA CYS A 513 33.63 -20.76 19.21
C CYS A 513 33.20 -22.20 19.50
N VAL A 514 33.56 -22.75 20.67
CA VAL A 514 33.25 -24.14 21.03
C VAL A 514 31.99 -24.29 21.89
N THR A 515 31.43 -23.17 22.36
CA THR A 515 30.17 -23.18 23.13
C THR A 515 29.02 -23.59 22.21
N PRO A 516 28.31 -24.70 22.52
CA PRO A 516 27.13 -25.07 21.75
C PRO A 516 26.03 -24.04 21.94
N PHE A 517 25.22 -23.84 20.91
CA PHE A 517 24.11 -22.89 20.93
C PHE A 517 22.84 -23.55 20.38
N VAL A 518 21.69 -22.96 20.70
CA VAL A 518 20.40 -23.42 20.18
C VAL A 518 20.12 -22.70 18.87
N GLU A 519 19.87 -23.47 17.82
CA GLU A 519 19.28 -23.00 16.57
C GLU A 519 17.78 -23.13 16.67
N ILE A 520 17.07 -22.05 16.33
CA ILE A 520 15.62 -22.02 16.28
C ILE A 520 15.20 -21.72 14.86
N SER A 521 14.26 -22.51 14.34
CA SER A 521 13.71 -22.35 13.01
C SER A 521 12.23 -22.70 12.98
N ARG A 522 11.50 -22.22 11.98
CA ARG A 522 10.14 -22.68 11.72
C ARG A 522 10.12 -24.21 11.50
N PRO A 523 9.11 -24.93 12.01
CA PRO A 523 9.03 -26.38 11.80
C PRO A 523 8.90 -26.74 10.32
N PHE A 524 9.78 -27.64 9.86
CA PHE A 524 9.85 -28.08 8.46
C PHE A 524 8.55 -28.74 7.95
N MET A 525 7.85 -29.46 8.82
CA MET A 525 6.59 -30.18 8.52
C MET A 525 5.38 -29.52 9.19
N SER A 526 5.35 -28.18 9.25
CA SER A 526 4.16 -27.44 9.73
C SER A 526 3.24 -27.09 8.56
N PRO A 527 1.91 -26.97 8.80
CA PRO A 527 1.00 -26.36 7.85
C PRO A 527 1.53 -24.99 7.42
N PRO A 528 1.21 -24.47 6.23
CA PRO A 528 1.66 -23.15 5.76
C PRO A 528 0.83 -22.00 6.41
N ARG A 529 0.45 -22.27 7.66
CA ARG A 529 -0.40 -21.68 8.68
C ARG A 529 0.25 -21.26 10.00
N PRO A 530 0.05 -20.07 10.59
CA PRO A 530 0.35 -19.95 12.01
C PRO A 530 -0.53 -20.92 12.84
N PRO A 531 0.01 -21.49 13.95
CA PRO A 531 -0.82 -22.14 14.95
C PRO A 531 -1.66 -21.10 15.69
N LEU A 532 -2.96 -21.37 15.83
CA LEU A 532 -3.95 -20.45 16.41
C LEU A 532 -4.61 -21.00 17.68
N GLU A 533 -4.37 -22.28 17.98
CA GLU A 533 -4.83 -22.96 19.18
C GLU A 533 -4.11 -22.45 20.43
N ASP A 534 -4.70 -22.68 21.60
CA ASP A 534 -4.07 -22.35 22.87
C ASP A 534 -2.85 -23.26 23.16
N TRP A 535 -1.92 -22.74 23.97
CA TRP A 535 -0.66 -23.42 24.28
C TRP A 535 -0.80 -24.79 24.95
N ASP A 536 -1.95 -25.08 25.57
CA ASP A 536 -2.27 -26.36 26.22
C ASP A 536 -2.60 -27.46 25.19
N GLN A 537 -3.02 -27.09 23.99
CA GLN A 537 -3.37 -28.00 22.90
C GLN A 537 -2.22 -28.23 21.93
N LEU A 538 -1.22 -27.34 21.92
CA LEU A 538 -0.08 -27.36 21.01
C LEU A 538 1.11 -28.14 21.56
N ARG A 539 1.81 -28.86 20.69
CA ARG A 539 3.15 -29.41 21.01
C ARG A 539 4.20 -28.38 20.60
N LEU A 540 5.33 -28.35 21.30
CA LEU A 540 6.43 -27.41 21.00
C LEU A 540 6.85 -27.43 19.53
N ARG A 541 6.95 -28.64 18.96
CA ARG A 541 7.31 -28.89 17.55
C ARG A 541 6.30 -28.37 16.52
N ASP A 542 5.10 -27.99 16.95
CA ASP A 542 4.07 -27.43 16.09
C ASP A 542 4.28 -25.91 15.92
N VAL A 543 5.04 -25.28 16.82
CA VAL A 543 5.33 -23.83 16.81
C VAL A 543 6.77 -23.54 16.34
N VAL A 544 7.76 -24.26 16.88
CA VAL A 544 9.20 -24.06 16.58
C VAL A 544 9.97 -25.38 16.54
N ASP A 545 11.01 -25.44 15.73
CA ASP A 545 12.03 -26.48 15.78
C ASP A 545 13.27 -25.97 16.54
N LEU A 546 13.81 -26.79 17.42
CA LEU A 546 14.93 -26.46 18.29
C LEU A 546 16.04 -27.49 18.10
N LYS A 547 17.20 -27.03 17.65
CA LYS A 547 18.37 -27.89 17.41
C LYS A 547 19.59 -27.37 18.16
N VAL A 548 20.24 -28.21 18.93
CA VAL A 548 21.56 -27.86 19.50
C VAL A 548 22.60 -27.99 18.40
N ALA A 549 23.30 -26.90 18.12
CA ALA A 549 24.36 -26.81 17.12
C ALA A 549 25.69 -26.41 17.75
N SER A 550 26.76 -26.71 17.04
CA SER A 550 28.12 -26.25 17.33
C SER A 550 28.72 -25.69 16.05
N LEU A 551 29.61 -24.71 16.18
CA LEU A 551 30.30 -24.11 15.05
C LEU A 551 31.03 -25.17 14.21
N ASP A 552 30.97 -25.07 12.89
CA ASP A 552 31.78 -25.91 12.00
C ASP A 552 33.26 -25.54 12.18
N ARG A 553 34.10 -26.57 12.29
CA ARG A 553 35.55 -26.44 12.48
C ARG A 553 36.31 -26.63 11.17
N HIS A 554 35.62 -26.86 10.05
CA HIS A 554 36.20 -27.03 8.71
C HIS A 554 37.33 -28.06 8.67
N ASN A 555 37.17 -29.16 9.43
CA ASN A 555 38.18 -30.22 9.62
C ASN A 555 39.53 -29.76 10.22
N HIS A 556 39.59 -28.60 10.87
CA HIS A 556 40.79 -28.11 11.52
C HIS A 556 40.86 -28.54 12.99
N ASP A 557 41.88 -29.32 13.33
CA ASP A 557 42.14 -29.81 14.69
C ASP A 557 43.13 -28.88 15.42
N VAL A 558 42.60 -28.13 16.39
CA VAL A 558 43.38 -27.16 17.17
C VAL A 558 43.85 -27.81 18.47
N LYS A 559 45.17 -27.95 18.64
CA LYS A 559 45.76 -28.41 19.91
C LYS A 559 45.78 -27.27 20.92
N CYS A 560 44.90 -27.32 21.91
CA CYS A 560 44.81 -26.34 22.98
C CYS A 560 45.71 -26.76 24.19
N PRO A 561 46.70 -25.96 24.58
CA PRO A 561 47.51 -26.20 25.78
C PRO A 561 46.64 -26.12 27.05
N PRO A 562 46.83 -26.99 28.05
CA PRO A 562 46.07 -26.94 29.31
C PRO A 562 46.17 -25.59 30.03
N GLU A 563 47.33 -24.94 29.94
CA GLU A 563 47.63 -23.63 30.52
C GLU A 563 46.80 -22.50 29.88
N ALA A 564 46.47 -22.61 28.60
CA ALA A 564 45.69 -21.62 27.87
C ALA A 564 44.21 -21.60 28.28
N LEU A 565 43.65 -22.75 28.67
CA LEU A 565 42.27 -22.86 29.17
C LEU A 565 42.14 -22.30 30.59
N ALA A 566 43.18 -22.42 31.41
CA ALA A 566 43.21 -21.88 32.77
C ALA A 566 43.32 -20.34 32.80
N ALA A 567 44.03 -19.75 31.83
CA ALA A 567 44.25 -18.31 31.76
C ALA A 567 43.06 -17.49 31.21
N GLY A 568 42.05 -18.16 30.62
CA GLY A 568 40.89 -17.51 29.99
C GLY A 568 39.82 -16.99 30.95
N ARG A 569 39.76 -17.51 32.18
CA ARG A 569 38.71 -17.19 33.18
C ARG A 569 39.33 -16.60 34.46
N PRO A 570 39.09 -15.32 34.78
CA PRO A 570 39.28 -14.88 36.15
C PRO A 570 38.14 -15.48 36.98
N ASP A 571 38.50 -16.33 37.95
CA ASP A 571 37.66 -16.85 39.04
C ASP A 571 36.59 -17.91 38.69
N HIS A 572 36.97 -19.20 38.71
CA HIS A 572 36.30 -20.28 39.48
C HIS A 572 36.80 -21.70 39.07
N PRO A 573 37.43 -22.47 39.99
CA PRO A 573 38.04 -23.78 39.68
C PRO A 573 37.05 -24.98 39.63
N GLY A 574 35.74 -24.77 39.82
CA GLY A 574 34.76 -25.87 40.01
C GLY A 574 34.21 -26.50 38.72
N ILE A 575 34.22 -25.80 37.58
CA ILE A 575 33.55 -26.22 36.34
C ILE A 575 34.51 -26.93 35.35
N ALA A 576 35.81 -26.98 35.67
CA ALA A 576 36.85 -27.55 34.82
C ALA A 576 36.62 -29.04 34.50
N ARG A 577 35.95 -29.81 35.38
CA ARG A 577 35.89 -31.27 35.27
C ARG A 577 34.73 -31.79 34.40
N ALA A 578 33.66 -31.02 34.21
CA ALA A 578 32.49 -31.45 33.43
C ALA A 578 32.68 -31.29 31.91
N HIS A 579 33.33 -30.19 31.47
CA HIS A 579 33.58 -29.94 30.04
C HIS A 579 34.71 -30.80 29.44
N LEU A 580 35.65 -31.28 30.27
CA LEU A 580 36.74 -32.18 29.86
C LEU A 580 36.24 -33.55 29.34
N CYS A 581 35.07 -34.01 29.78
CA CYS A 581 34.51 -35.29 29.32
C CYS A 581 33.79 -35.20 27.96
N ALA A 582 33.22 -34.04 27.60
CA ALA A 582 32.53 -33.86 26.32
C ALA A 582 33.52 -33.71 25.15
N ALA A 583 34.68 -33.08 25.39
CA ALA A 583 35.70 -32.84 24.36
C ALA A 583 36.38 -34.12 23.81
N ARG A 584 36.30 -35.26 24.53
CA ARG A 584 36.93 -36.52 24.10
C ARG A 584 36.02 -37.47 23.29
N ARG A 585 34.71 -37.24 23.20
CA ARG A 585 33.77 -38.25 22.67
C ARG A 585 33.11 -38.00 21.31
N ASN A 586 33.27 -36.85 20.66
CA ASN A 586 32.68 -36.64 19.33
C ASN A 586 33.60 -37.08 18.20
N ARG A 587 33.70 -38.41 18.00
CA ARG A 587 34.00 -39.01 16.70
C ARG A 587 32.71 -39.65 16.19
N ARG A 588 32.11 -39.02 15.16
CA ARG A 588 30.92 -39.37 14.35
C ARG A 588 29.64 -38.58 14.67
N PRO A 589 28.89 -38.15 13.63
CA PRO A 589 27.58 -37.54 13.81
C PRO A 589 26.55 -38.64 14.09
N PHE A 590 25.92 -38.60 15.27
CA PHE A 590 24.72 -39.38 15.53
C PHE A 590 23.50 -38.55 15.15
N LEU A 591 22.84 -38.96 14.05
CA LEU A 591 21.43 -38.67 13.82
C LEU A 591 20.63 -39.40 14.90
N ALA A 592 20.15 -38.67 15.91
CA ALA A 592 19.20 -39.21 16.87
C ALA A 592 18.17 -38.11 17.23
N SER A 593 16.98 -38.24 16.66
CA SER A 593 15.78 -37.53 17.07
C SER A 593 15.45 -37.91 18.52
N ALA A 594 15.62 -37.00 19.47
CA ALA A 594 15.32 -37.26 20.87
C ALA A 594 13.85 -36.89 21.18
N HIS A 595 13.01 -37.91 21.34
CA HIS A 595 11.71 -37.81 21.99
C HIS A 595 11.91 -37.67 23.50
N VAL A 596 11.43 -36.59 24.10
CA VAL A 596 11.34 -36.45 25.56
C VAL A 596 10.02 -37.04 26.02
N VAL A 597 10.08 -38.15 26.75
CA VAL A 597 8.96 -38.72 27.52
C VAL A 597 9.03 -38.13 28.92
N ALA A 598 7.97 -37.42 29.33
CA ALA A 598 7.78 -37.02 30.72
C ALA A 598 7.30 -38.24 31.51
N GLY A 599 8.10 -38.69 32.47
CA GLY A 599 7.73 -39.67 33.49
C GLY A 599 7.64 -38.97 34.84
N GLY A 600 6.48 -39.05 35.48
CA GLY A 600 6.23 -38.53 36.82
C GLY A 600 6.92 -39.33 37.91
N GLY A 601 7.11 -38.66 39.04
CA GLY A 601 7.51 -39.17 40.35
C GLY A 601 7.19 -38.11 41.38
#